data_AF-A0A8J7CXZ0-F1
#
_entry.id   AF-A0A8J7CXZ0-F1
#
_cell.length_a   1.000
_cell.length_b   1.000
_cell.length_c   1.000
_cell.angle_alpha   90.00
_cell.angle_beta   90.00
_cell.angle_gamma   90.00
#
_symmetry.space_group_name_H-M   'P 1'
#
loop_
_entity.id
_entity.type
_entity.pdbx_description
1 polymer ?
#
loop_
_entity_poly.entity_id
_entity_poly.type
_entity_poly.pdbx_seq_one_letter_code
_entity_poly.pdbx_strand_id
1 'polypeptide(L)'
;MTKEAENQNNQPEIKQPVSKDWHSREELTAKERNLTANPGDRIEDKPQSIEEKAKQVAVDSPDITGDRITVPTYFVVEEPDGEKKALHHVKDAEEISDVIRQARVDENGNRIWW
;
A
#
# COMPACT_ATOMS: atom_id res chain seq x y z
N MET A 1 20.94 -28.11 57.67
CA MET A 1 20.90 -28.58 56.27
C MET A 1 19.53 -28.28 55.71
N THR A 2 19.39 -27.17 54.98
CA THR A 2 18.18 -26.83 54.24
C THR A 2 18.67 -26.32 52.90
N LYS A 3 18.35 -27.06 51.83
CA LYS A 3 18.68 -26.73 50.46
C LYS A 3 17.62 -25.74 49.96
N GLU A 4 18.03 -24.55 49.59
CA GLU A 4 17.20 -23.62 48.83
C GLU A 4 17.21 -24.08 47.37
N ALA A 5 16.02 -24.34 46.82
CA ALA A 5 15.86 -24.72 45.42
C ALA A 5 15.81 -23.43 44.58
N GLU A 6 16.86 -23.18 43.81
CA GLU A 6 16.92 -22.12 42.81
C GLU A 6 15.89 -22.41 41.69
N ASN A 7 14.91 -21.52 41.53
CA ASN A 7 13.96 -21.56 40.44
C ASN A 7 14.60 -20.99 39.17
N GLN A 8 15.22 -21.86 38.36
CA GLN A 8 15.78 -21.50 37.07
C GLN A 8 14.69 -21.45 35.99
N ASN A 9 13.91 -20.37 35.98
CA ASN A 9 13.04 -20.02 34.85
C ASN A 9 13.76 -19.05 33.90
N ASN A 10 14.88 -19.50 33.32
CA ASN A 10 15.60 -18.80 32.25
C ASN A 10 15.10 -19.29 30.88
N GLN A 11 13.84 -19.01 30.54
CA GLN A 11 13.40 -19.13 29.14
C GLN A 11 13.66 -17.80 28.44
N PRO A 12 14.42 -17.79 27.32
CA PRO A 12 14.59 -16.57 26.52
C PRO A 12 13.23 -16.13 25.98
N GLU A 13 12.91 -14.86 26.20
CA GLU A 13 11.66 -14.23 25.76
C GLU A 13 11.52 -14.38 24.24
N ILE A 14 10.53 -15.16 23.80
CA ILE A 14 10.28 -15.44 22.39
C ILE A 14 9.66 -14.19 21.77
N LYS A 15 10.48 -13.37 21.11
CA LYS A 15 10.03 -12.17 20.38
C LYS A 15 9.27 -12.55 19.10
N GLN A 16 8.04 -13.03 19.26
CA GLN A 16 7.13 -13.21 18.13
C GLN A 16 6.74 -11.83 17.56
N PRO A 17 6.46 -11.69 16.26
CA PRO A 17 6.08 -10.40 15.65
C PRO A 17 4.83 -9.76 16.29
N VAL A 18 4.00 -10.56 16.97
CA VAL A 18 2.84 -10.11 17.77
C VAL A 18 3.20 -9.61 19.17
N SER A 19 4.46 -9.68 19.58
CA SER A 19 4.91 -9.26 20.91
C SER A 19 5.05 -7.74 21.04
N LYS A 20 4.91 -6.98 19.95
CA LYS A 20 4.76 -5.53 20.01
C LYS A 20 3.32 -5.22 20.39
N ASP A 21 3.17 -4.57 21.55
CA ASP A 21 1.87 -4.11 22.03
C ASP A 21 1.25 -3.15 21.00
N TRP A 22 0.12 -3.55 20.43
CA TRP A 22 -0.62 -2.73 19.45
C TRP A 22 -1.04 -1.38 20.04
N HIS A 23 -1.14 -1.27 21.38
CA HIS A 23 -1.45 -0.04 22.10
C HIS A 23 -0.26 0.94 22.21
N SER A 24 0.96 0.51 21.89
CA SER A 24 2.16 1.38 21.92
C SER A 24 2.39 2.16 20.62
N ARG A 25 1.44 2.08 19.67
CA ARG A 25 1.52 2.76 18.37
C ARG A 25 1.16 4.24 18.55
N GLU A 26 2.12 5.13 18.28
CA GLU A 26 1.93 6.59 18.38
C GLU A 26 0.96 7.14 17.32
N GLU A 27 0.81 6.44 16.19
CA GLU A 27 -0.07 6.84 15.11
C GLU A 27 -1.46 6.21 15.22
N LEU A 28 -2.48 7.07 15.38
CA LEU A 28 -3.89 6.66 15.33
C LEU A 28 -4.24 5.99 14.00
N THR A 29 -5.05 4.93 14.06
CA THR A 29 -5.59 4.22 12.89
C THR A 29 -6.60 5.07 12.13
N ALA A 30 -6.88 4.71 10.86
CA ALA A 30 -7.86 5.41 10.02
C ALA A 30 -9.26 5.48 10.68
N LYS A 31 -9.65 4.41 11.38
CA LYS A 31 -10.91 4.31 12.12
C LYS A 31 -10.94 5.26 13.33
N GLU A 32 -9.84 5.37 14.07
CA GLU A 32 -9.72 6.27 15.23
C GLU A 32 -9.69 7.74 14.83
N ARG A 33 -9.22 8.04 13.61
CA ARG A 33 -9.24 9.39 13.03
C ARG A 33 -10.58 9.76 12.37
N ASN A 34 -11.59 8.88 12.41
CA ASN A 34 -12.88 9.03 11.70
C ASN A 34 -12.72 9.32 10.20
N LEU A 35 -11.75 8.66 9.55
CA LEU A 35 -11.48 8.87 8.13
C LEU A 35 -12.26 7.88 7.29
N THR A 36 -12.88 8.39 6.21
CA THR A 36 -13.63 7.59 5.23
C THR A 36 -12.73 6.81 4.27
N ALA A 37 -11.44 7.17 4.21
CA ALA A 37 -10.45 6.57 3.34
C ALA A 37 -9.14 6.34 4.11
N ASN A 38 -8.32 5.39 3.66
CA ASN A 38 -7.02 5.19 4.25
C ASN A 38 -6.11 6.40 3.98
N PRO A 39 -5.12 6.67 4.83
CA PRO A 39 -4.20 7.80 4.63
C PRO A 39 -3.51 7.80 3.27
N GLY A 40 -3.19 6.62 2.73
CA GLY A 40 -2.53 6.46 1.43
C GLY A 40 -3.47 6.59 0.21
N ASP A 41 -4.79 6.60 0.43
CA ASP A 41 -5.81 6.84 -0.62
C ASP A 41 -6.16 8.32 -0.75
N ARG A 42 -5.48 9.18 0.01
CA ARG A 42 -5.73 10.62 0.00
C ARG A 42 -4.90 11.31 -1.08
N ILE A 43 -5.59 12.16 -1.81
CA ILE A 43 -4.98 13.09 -2.74
C ILE A 43 -4.46 14.28 -1.92
N GLU A 44 -3.21 14.63 -2.11
CA GLU A 44 -2.66 15.84 -1.48
C GLU A 44 -3.30 17.10 -2.06
N ASP A 45 -3.58 18.09 -1.20
CA ASP A 45 -4.15 19.38 -1.63
C ASP A 45 -3.17 20.19 -2.48
N LYS A 46 -1.87 19.87 -2.40
CA LYS A 46 -0.82 20.51 -3.18
C LYS A 46 -0.66 19.80 -4.53
N PRO A 47 -0.41 20.54 -5.62
CA PRO A 47 -0.07 19.91 -6.89
C PRO A 47 1.28 19.19 -6.77
N GLN A 48 1.30 17.92 -7.14
CA GLN A 48 2.49 17.05 -7.15
C GLN A 48 2.89 16.72 -8.59
N SER A 49 4.17 16.48 -8.83
CA SER A 49 4.67 16.01 -10.12
C SER A 49 4.25 14.55 -10.39
N ILE A 50 4.36 14.11 -11.65
CA ILE A 50 4.07 12.72 -12.03
C ILE A 50 5.03 11.76 -11.31
N GLU A 51 6.31 12.11 -11.20
CA GLU A 51 7.34 11.32 -10.54
C GLU A 51 7.10 11.19 -9.03
N GLU A 52 6.51 12.21 -8.41
CA GLU A 52 6.14 12.19 -6.99
C GLU A 52 4.93 11.28 -6.77
N LYS A 53 3.88 11.43 -7.59
CA LYS A 53 2.70 10.57 -7.55
C LYS A 53 3.02 9.10 -7.82
N ALA A 54 3.96 8.82 -8.71
CA ALA A 54 4.41 7.46 -9.03
C ALA A 54 5.06 6.74 -7.84
N LYS A 55 5.61 7.47 -6.86
CA LYS A 55 6.23 6.91 -5.65
C LYS A 55 5.24 6.75 -4.50
N GLN A 56 4.03 7.26 -4.64
CA GLN A 56 3.05 7.27 -3.56
C GLN A 56 2.42 5.88 -3.38
N VAL A 57 2.36 5.43 -2.13
CA VAL A 57 1.89 4.10 -1.74
C VAL A 57 0.64 4.22 -0.89
N ALA A 58 -0.42 3.54 -1.33
CA ALA A 58 -1.73 3.51 -0.68
C ALA A 58 -1.73 2.57 0.53
N VAL A 59 -1.19 1.38 0.33
CA VAL A 59 -1.12 0.31 1.34
C VAL A 59 0.26 -0.33 1.28
N ASP A 60 0.92 -0.43 2.43
CA ASP A 60 2.14 -1.23 2.61
C ASP A 60 2.00 -2.02 3.91
N SER A 61 1.43 -3.22 3.81
CA SER A 61 1.13 -4.07 4.97
C SER A 61 1.22 -5.55 4.59
N PRO A 62 1.63 -6.43 5.52
CA PRO A 62 1.45 -7.87 5.34
C PRO A 62 -0.03 -8.22 5.20
N ASP A 63 -0.31 -9.18 4.33
CA ASP A 63 -1.63 -9.80 4.20
C ASP A 63 -1.84 -10.89 5.26
N ILE A 64 -2.99 -11.58 5.21
CA ILE A 64 -3.30 -12.67 6.15
C ILE A 64 -2.35 -13.88 6.04
N THR A 65 -1.67 -14.03 4.91
CA THR A 65 -0.67 -15.09 4.67
C THR A 65 0.74 -14.68 5.12
N GLY A 66 0.95 -13.40 5.44
CA GLY A 66 2.23 -12.84 5.85
C GLY A 66 3.03 -12.23 4.70
N ASP A 67 2.51 -12.29 3.48
CA ASP A 67 3.13 -11.67 2.32
C ASP A 67 2.95 -10.16 2.36
N ARG A 68 4.04 -9.41 2.16
CA ARG A 68 3.99 -7.95 2.16
C ARG A 68 3.40 -7.45 0.86
N ILE A 69 2.18 -6.90 0.92
CA ILE A 69 1.51 -6.32 -0.23
C ILE A 69 1.76 -4.82 -0.24
N THR A 70 2.24 -4.33 -1.37
CA THR A 70 2.39 -2.90 -1.64
C THR A 70 1.44 -2.50 -2.77
N VAL A 71 0.52 -1.59 -2.48
CA VAL A 71 -0.45 -1.05 -3.45
C VAL A 71 -0.09 0.40 -3.73
N PRO A 72 0.22 0.77 -4.99
CA PRO A 72 0.48 2.15 -5.36
C PRO A 72 -0.81 2.98 -5.35
N THR A 73 -0.71 4.27 -5.02
CA THR A 73 -1.86 5.19 -5.03
C THR A 73 -2.22 5.62 -6.46
N TYR A 74 -1.21 5.80 -7.32
CA TYR A 74 -1.36 6.23 -8.70
C TYR A 74 -0.73 5.24 -9.68
N PHE A 75 -1.37 5.10 -10.84
CA PHE A 75 -0.84 4.38 -11.99
C PHE A 75 -0.32 5.37 -13.03
N VAL A 76 0.93 5.19 -13.46
CA VAL A 76 1.48 5.99 -14.55
C VAL A 76 1.14 5.33 -15.87
N VAL A 77 0.42 6.06 -16.71
CA VAL A 77 -0.01 5.64 -18.05
C VAL A 77 0.61 6.58 -19.08
N GLU A 78 1.02 6.01 -20.21
CA GLU A 78 1.43 6.75 -21.40
C GLU A 78 0.34 6.64 -22.45
N GLU A 79 -0.16 7.80 -22.88
CA GLU A 79 -1.18 7.96 -23.91
C GLU A 79 -0.58 7.89 -25.32
N PRO A 80 -1.38 7.65 -26.37
CA PRO A 80 -0.87 7.50 -27.73
C PRO A 80 -0.19 8.76 -28.30
N ASP A 81 -0.44 9.93 -27.72
CA ASP A 81 0.24 11.18 -28.05
C ASP A 81 1.61 11.36 -27.35
N GLY A 82 1.97 10.41 -26.48
CA GLY A 82 3.19 10.43 -25.66
C GLY A 82 3.05 11.19 -24.34
N GLU A 83 1.85 11.70 -24.00
CA GLU A 83 1.60 12.31 -22.69
C GLU A 83 1.60 11.25 -21.59
N LYS A 84 2.23 11.57 -20.45
CA LYS A 84 2.22 10.71 -19.26
C LYS A 84 1.24 11.26 -18.24
N LYS A 85 0.32 10.42 -17.78
CA LYS A 85 -0.66 10.76 -16.74
C LYS A 85 -0.51 9.83 -15.55
N ALA A 86 -0.64 10.39 -14.35
CA ALA A 86 -0.71 9.64 -13.10
C ALA A 86 -2.18 9.56 -12.65
N LEU A 87 -2.80 8.40 -12.84
CA LEU A 87 -4.22 8.14 -12.56
C LEU A 87 -4.40 7.55 -11.16
N HIS A 88 -5.24 8.18 -10.33
CA HIS A 88 -5.53 7.72 -8.98
C HIS A 88 -6.44 6.49 -9.01
N HIS A 89 -6.05 5.42 -8.31
CA HIS A 89 -6.74 4.13 -8.38
C HIS A 89 -8.25 4.18 -8.04
N VAL A 90 -8.67 5.03 -7.10
CA VAL A 90 -10.10 5.25 -6.77
C VAL A 90 -10.77 6.33 -7.63
N LYS A 91 -10.21 7.55 -7.65
CA LYS A 91 -10.88 8.73 -8.23
C LYS A 91 -11.00 8.64 -9.75
N ASP A 92 -10.00 8.08 -10.41
CA ASP A 92 -9.89 8.12 -11.87
C ASP A 92 -10.27 6.76 -12.49
N ALA A 93 -11.16 6.02 -11.83
CA ALA A 93 -11.57 4.68 -12.26
C ALA A 93 -12.19 4.65 -13.66
N GLU A 94 -12.93 5.70 -14.05
CA GLU A 94 -13.47 5.84 -15.40
C GLU A 94 -12.34 6.00 -16.42
N GLU A 95 -11.41 6.93 -16.18
CA GLU A 95 -10.26 7.16 -17.06
C GLU A 95 -9.35 5.93 -17.16
N ILE A 96 -9.14 5.21 -16.05
CA ILE A 96 -8.43 3.93 -16.05
C ILE A 96 -9.17 2.90 -16.93
N SER A 97 -10.50 2.83 -16.85
CA SER A 97 -11.31 1.97 -17.70
C SER A 97 -11.20 2.36 -19.17
N ASP A 98 -11.22 3.65 -19.48
CA ASP A 98 -10.99 4.19 -20.83
C ASP A 98 -9.63 3.81 -21.37
N VAL A 99 -8.57 4.01 -20.59
CA VAL A 99 -7.20 3.61 -20.92
C VAL A 99 -7.14 2.11 -21.22
N ILE A 100 -7.72 1.26 -20.38
CA ILE A 100 -7.73 -0.20 -20.60
C ILE A 100 -8.50 -0.56 -21.88
N ARG A 101 -9.62 0.12 -22.15
CA ARG A 101 -10.42 -0.09 -23.36
C ARG A 101 -9.68 0.31 -24.63
N GLN A 102 -8.93 1.42 -24.59
CA GLN A 102 -8.13 1.92 -25.70
C GLN A 102 -6.86 1.10 -25.91
N ALA A 103 -6.25 0.61 -24.82
CA ALA A 103 -5.06 -0.24 -24.81
C ALA A 103 -5.39 -1.70 -25.17
N ARG A 104 -6.22 -1.93 -26.20
CA ARG A 104 -6.39 -3.30 -26.71
C ARG A 104 -5.06 -3.81 -27.25
N VAL A 105 -4.85 -5.12 -27.13
CA VAL A 105 -3.61 -5.77 -27.56
C VAL A 105 -3.85 -6.61 -28.82
N ASP A 106 -2.84 -6.71 -29.69
CA ASP A 106 -2.82 -7.73 -30.75
C ASP A 106 -2.57 -9.14 -30.19
N GLU A 107 -2.59 -10.13 -31.07
CA GLU A 107 -2.27 -11.53 -30.74
C GLU A 107 -0.85 -11.73 -30.21
N ASN A 108 0.05 -10.76 -30.42
CA ASN A 108 1.43 -10.77 -29.91
C ASN A 108 1.56 -10.04 -28.57
N GLY A 109 0.47 -9.49 -28.02
CA GLY A 109 0.46 -8.73 -26.77
C GLY A 109 0.93 -7.27 -26.93
N ASN A 110 1.13 -6.77 -28.15
CA ASN A 110 1.47 -5.38 -28.39
C ASN A 110 0.24 -4.50 -28.27
N ARG A 111 0.38 -3.35 -27.61
CA ARG A 111 -0.68 -2.36 -27.47
C ARG A 111 -0.98 -1.71 -28.84
N ILE A 112 -2.23 -1.78 -29.29
CA ILE A 112 -2.71 -1.13 -30.51
C ILE A 112 -3.68 -0.02 -30.14
N TRP A 113 -3.53 1.13 -30.80
CA TRP A 113 -4.44 2.27 -30.75
C TRP A 113 -5.12 2.41 -32.11
N TRP A 114 -6.45 2.41 -32.18
CA TRP A 114 -7.25 2.64 -33.40
C TRP A 114 -8.40 3.61 -33.14
#